data_AF-A0A4Q3W025-F1
#
_entry.id   AF-A0A4Q3W025-F1
#
_cell.length_a   1.000
_cell.length_b   1.000
_cell.length_c   1.000
_cell.angle_alpha   90.00
_cell.angle_beta   90.00
_cell.angle_gamma   90.00
#
_symmetry.space_group_name_H-M   'P 1'
#
loop_
_entity.id
_entity.type
_entity.pdbx_description
1 polymer ?
#
loop_
_entity_poly.entity_id
_entity_poly.type
_entity_poly.pdbx_seq_one_letter_code
_entity_poly.pdbx_strand_id
1 'polypeptide(L)'
;MENSLKTGFLAGVNAEIPVGIDFYLQPGVVYAIKGTKIDNNDAKVNLSYIEVPVNFLYKPAVGTGHVLLGFGPYVAFGIGGKIKPDNGNDVDVEFKNTITQAEAAPGYGSYFKKIDAGGNLLFGYEMANNLSIQLNAQLGMVKINPKIEGVSSDESSWKNTGFGVSVGYRF
;
A
#
# COMPACT_ATOMS: atom_id res chain seq x y z
N MET A 1 -14.91 8.95 11.76
CA MET A 1 -14.33 9.53 10.54
C MET A 1 -14.79 8.66 9.40
N GLU A 2 -15.65 9.18 8.53
CA GLU A 2 -15.99 8.51 7.27
C GLU A 2 -14.83 8.73 6.31
N ASN A 3 -14.24 7.63 5.83
CA ASN A 3 -13.09 7.61 4.94
C ASN A 3 -13.51 6.84 3.69
N SER A 4 -13.57 7.53 2.55
CA SER A 4 -13.87 6.87 1.27
C SER A 4 -12.59 6.27 0.66
N LEU A 5 -12.74 5.06 0.09
CA LEU A 5 -11.65 4.36 -0.59
C LEU A 5 -11.25 5.14 -1.84
N LYS A 6 -9.97 5.49 -1.94
CA LYS A 6 -9.40 6.14 -3.11
C LYS A 6 -8.65 5.14 -3.97
N THR A 7 -8.76 5.28 -5.29
CA THR A 7 -7.94 4.53 -6.24
C THR A 7 -6.48 4.96 -6.12
N GLY A 8 -5.63 4.05 -5.66
CA GLY A 8 -4.18 4.20 -5.64
C GLY A 8 -3.55 3.78 -6.97
N PHE A 9 -2.28 4.13 -7.16
CA PHE A 9 -1.49 3.71 -8.31
C PHE A 9 -0.36 2.78 -7.85
N LEU A 10 -0.16 1.67 -8.57
CA LEU A 10 0.88 0.69 -8.31
C LEU A 10 1.64 0.44 -9.61
N ALA A 11 2.96 0.55 -9.56
CA ALA A 11 3.84 0.18 -10.67
C ALA A 11 5.09 -0.50 -10.13
N GLY A 12 5.47 -1.64 -10.69
CA GLY A 12 6.59 -2.39 -10.17
C GLY A 12 7.01 -3.55 -11.04
N VAL A 13 8.05 -4.23 -10.58
CA VAL A 13 8.61 -5.42 -11.19
C VAL A 13 8.68 -6.53 -10.16
N ASN A 14 8.48 -7.78 -10.60
CA ASN A 14 8.58 -8.95 -9.76
C ASN A 14 9.27 -10.09 -10.51
N ALA A 15 9.86 -11.01 -9.75
CA ALA A 15 10.42 -12.25 -10.25
C ALA A 15 9.54 -13.40 -9.77
N GLU A 16 9.35 -14.45 -10.59
CA GLU A 16 8.70 -15.71 -10.17
C GLU A 16 9.79 -16.78 -10.04
N ILE A 17 9.99 -17.29 -8.82
CA ILE A 17 10.94 -18.36 -8.53
C ILE A 17 10.12 -19.63 -8.30
N PRO A 18 10.24 -20.68 -9.14
CA PRO A 18 9.51 -21.91 -8.95
C PRO A 18 9.99 -22.62 -7.68
N VAL A 19 9.06 -22.98 -6.81
CA VAL A 19 9.33 -23.71 -5.55
C VAL A 19 8.62 -25.07 -5.51
N GLY A 20 7.74 -25.33 -6.46
CA GLY A 20 7.02 -26.59 -6.63
C GLY A 20 6.20 -26.61 -7.91
N ILE A 21 5.39 -27.65 -8.08
CA ILE A 21 4.43 -27.74 -9.19
C ILE A 21 3.37 -26.67 -8.98
N ASP A 22 3.21 -25.76 -9.94
CA ASP A 22 2.30 -24.62 -9.90
C ASP A 22 2.53 -23.64 -8.74
N PHE A 23 3.59 -23.80 -7.94
CA PHE A 23 3.90 -22.96 -6.79
C PHE A 23 5.17 -22.15 -7.02
N TYR A 24 5.06 -20.84 -6.78
CA TYR A 24 6.10 -19.87 -7.02
C TYR A 24 6.27 -18.95 -5.81
N LEU A 25 7.51 -18.56 -5.55
CA LEU A 25 7.81 -17.42 -4.70
C LEU A 25 7.99 -16.18 -5.59
N GLN A 26 7.24 -15.13 -5.29
CA GLN A 26 7.19 -13.90 -6.08
C GLN A 26 7.66 -12.69 -5.26
N PRO A 27 8.99 -12.49 -5.10
CA PRO A 27 9.53 -11.23 -4.62
C PRO A 27 9.40 -10.12 -5.67
N GLY A 28 9.22 -8.88 -5.24
CA GLY A 28 9.18 -7.74 -6.15
C GLY A 28 9.55 -6.42 -5.49
N VAL A 29 9.57 -5.38 -6.31
CA VAL A 29 9.70 -3.98 -5.89
C VAL A 29 8.61 -3.19 -6.60
N VAL A 30 7.78 -2.48 -5.82
CA VAL A 30 6.60 -1.78 -6.29
C VAL A 30 6.60 -0.36 -5.75
N TYR A 31 6.44 0.63 -6.62
CA TYR A 31 6.05 1.97 -6.22
C TYR A 31 4.54 2.02 -6.03
N ALA A 32 4.10 2.45 -4.85
CA ALA A 32 2.70 2.49 -4.45
C ALA A 32 2.29 3.89 -3.98
N ILE A 33 1.17 4.39 -4.50
CA ILE A 33 0.48 5.56 -3.96
C ILE A 33 -0.72 5.08 -3.16
N LYS A 34 -0.62 5.24 -1.84
CA LYS A 34 -1.63 4.86 -0.84
C LYS A 34 -2.30 6.11 -0.29
N GLY A 35 -3.55 6.02 0.14
CA GLY A 35 -4.24 7.22 0.62
C GLY A 35 -5.72 7.04 0.86
N THR A 36 -6.31 8.07 1.45
CA THR A 36 -7.75 8.15 1.70
C THR A 36 -8.26 9.55 1.36
N LYS A 37 -9.54 9.64 1.02
CA LYS A 37 -10.25 10.91 0.94
C LYS A 37 -11.02 11.09 2.25
N ILE A 38 -10.83 12.23 2.89
CA ILE A 38 -11.52 12.60 4.13
C ILE A 38 -12.80 13.33 3.74
N ASP A 39 -13.95 12.67 3.90
CA ASP A 39 -15.23 13.15 3.35
C ASP A 39 -15.73 14.47 3.98
N ASN A 40 -15.28 14.80 5.19
CA ASN A 40 -15.70 16.04 5.88
C ASN A 40 -15.15 17.34 5.26
N ASN A 41 -14.11 17.29 4.41
CA ASN A 41 -13.49 18.49 3.84
C ASN A 41 -12.88 18.28 2.45
N ASP A 42 -13.26 17.18 1.77
CA ASP A 42 -12.73 16.72 0.48
C ASP A 42 -11.20 16.62 0.36
N ALA A 43 -10.49 16.69 1.48
CA ALA A 43 -9.04 16.62 1.54
C ALA A 43 -8.55 15.23 1.14
N LYS A 44 -7.60 15.19 0.20
CA LYS A 44 -7.00 13.95 -0.32
C LYS A 44 -5.61 13.76 0.25
N VAL A 45 -5.44 12.71 1.05
CA VAL A 45 -4.11 12.29 1.54
C VAL A 45 -3.52 11.31 0.56
N ASN A 46 -2.31 11.57 0.07
CA ASN A 46 -1.53 10.64 -0.76
C ASN A 46 -0.18 10.39 -0.11
N LEU A 47 0.18 9.14 0.06
CA LEU A 47 1.45 8.69 0.61
C LEU A 47 2.11 7.80 -0.45
N SER A 48 3.33 8.14 -0.81
CA SER A 48 4.15 7.39 -1.76
C SER A 48 5.09 6.46 -1.01
N TYR A 49 5.02 5.18 -1.34
CA TYR A 49 5.82 4.12 -0.75
C TYR A 49 6.59 3.37 -1.83
N ILE A 50 7.79 2.91 -1.47
CA ILE A 50 8.46 1.80 -2.14
C ILE A 50 8.18 0.55 -1.34
N GLU A 51 7.53 -0.42 -1.95
CA GLU A 51 7.10 -1.68 -1.36
C GLU A 51 7.96 -2.82 -1.86
N VAL A 52 8.30 -3.72 -0.95
CA VAL A 52 8.97 -4.98 -1.22
C VAL A 52 8.02 -6.09 -0.77
N PRO A 53 7.11 -6.54 -1.65
CA PRO A 53 6.28 -7.69 -1.38
C PRO A 53 7.04 -8.99 -1.62
N VAL A 54 6.74 -10.01 -0.81
CA VAL A 54 7.18 -11.39 -1.03
C VAL A 54 5.93 -12.27 -1.02
N ASN A 55 5.38 -12.53 -2.21
CA ASN A 55 4.15 -13.32 -2.33
C ASN A 55 4.47 -14.80 -2.55
N PHE A 56 3.76 -15.69 -1.89
CA PHE A 56 3.60 -17.06 -2.32
C PHE A 56 2.49 -17.10 -3.36
N LEU A 57 2.73 -17.70 -4.52
CA LEU A 57 1.84 -17.70 -5.66
C LEU A 57 1.53 -19.14 -6.07
N TYR A 58 0.25 -19.47 -6.14
CA TYR A 58 -0.28 -20.67 -6.78
C TYR A 58 -0.81 -20.29 -8.16
N LYS A 59 -0.27 -20.94 -9.19
CA LYS A 59 -0.46 -20.61 -10.60
C LYS A 59 -0.78 -21.86 -11.43
N PRO A 60 -1.94 -22.51 -11.22
CA PRO A 60 -2.34 -23.68 -12.01
C PRO A 60 -2.75 -23.28 -13.43
N ALA A 61 -2.46 -24.17 -14.39
CA ALA A 61 -2.95 -24.04 -15.75
C ALA A 61 -4.47 -24.24 -15.81
N VAL A 62 -5.18 -23.27 -16.40
CA VAL A 62 -6.63 -23.30 -16.60
C VAL A 62 -6.96 -22.78 -17.99
N GLY A 63 -7.45 -23.68 -18.85
CA GLY A 63 -7.73 -23.37 -20.25
C GLY A 63 -6.44 -23.06 -21.02
N THR A 64 -6.35 -21.87 -21.59
CA THR A 64 -5.18 -21.42 -22.36
C THR A 64 -4.20 -20.58 -21.55
N GLY A 65 -4.42 -20.41 -20.25
CA GLY A 65 -3.64 -19.53 -19.39
C GLY A 65 -3.52 -20.08 -17.98
N HIS A 66 -3.28 -19.21 -17.00
CA HIS A 66 -3.09 -19.58 -15.61
C HIS A 66 -3.94 -18.70 -14.68
N VAL A 67 -4.61 -19.33 -13.72
CA VAL A 67 -5.18 -18.57 -12.60
C VAL A 67 -4.03 -18.16 -11.68
N LEU A 68 -4.10 -16.96 -11.11
CA LEU A 68 -3.12 -16.44 -10.17
C LEU A 68 -3.78 -16.32 -8.80
N LEU A 69 -3.27 -17.04 -7.81
CA LEU A 69 -3.70 -16.97 -6.43
C LEU A 69 -2.47 -16.72 -5.55
N GLY A 70 -2.33 -15.50 -5.05
CA GLY A 70 -1.16 -15.10 -4.29
C GLY A 70 -1.50 -14.57 -2.91
N PHE A 71 -0.61 -14.78 -1.96
CA PHE A 71 -0.63 -14.09 -0.68
C PHE A 71 0.78 -13.95 -0.12
N GLY A 72 1.03 -12.92 0.67
CA GLY A 72 2.32 -12.83 1.36
C GLY A 72 2.54 -11.51 2.09
N PRO A 73 3.61 -11.42 2.89
CA PRO A 73 3.95 -10.18 3.56
C PRO A 73 4.47 -9.12 2.57
N TYR A 74 4.30 -7.87 2.95
CA TYR A 74 4.99 -6.74 2.34
C TYR A 74 5.59 -5.84 3.42
N VAL A 75 6.70 -5.20 3.07
CA VAL A 75 7.23 -4.04 3.79
C VAL A 75 7.27 -2.86 2.83
N ALA A 76 6.96 -1.68 3.33
CA ALA A 76 6.84 -0.46 2.57
C ALA A 76 7.59 0.68 3.26
N PHE A 77 8.35 1.43 2.48
CA PHE A 77 9.13 2.58 2.93
C PHE A 77 8.59 3.85 2.30
N GLY A 78 8.12 4.77 3.15
CA GLY A 78 7.62 6.08 2.77
C GLY A 78 8.73 6.93 2.17
N ILE A 79 8.53 7.37 0.94
CA ILE A 79 9.47 8.21 0.18
C ILE A 79 8.92 9.60 -0.12
N GLY A 80 7.62 9.80 0.08
CA GLY A 80 6.98 11.11 -0.03
C GLY A 80 5.50 11.03 0.31
N GLY A 81 4.84 12.18 0.36
CA GLY A 81 3.40 12.25 0.48
C GLY A 81 2.92 13.69 0.39
N LYS A 82 1.66 13.86 -0.02
CA LYS A 82 1.01 15.15 -0.17
C LYS A 82 -0.41 15.08 0.33
N ILE A 83 -0.79 16.05 1.15
CA ILE A 83 -2.18 16.32 1.48
C ILE A 83 -2.67 17.46 0.60
N LYS A 84 -3.71 17.17 -0.20
CA LYS A 84 -4.36 18.14 -1.06
C LYS A 84 -5.68 18.57 -0.41
N PRO A 85 -5.73 19.73 0.26
CA PRO A 85 -7.00 20.31 0.72
C PRO A 85 -7.84 20.76 -0.48
N ASP A 86 -9.16 20.82 -0.32
CA ASP A 86 -10.08 21.22 -1.39
C ASP A 86 -9.90 22.70 -1.80
N ASN A 87 -9.62 23.57 -0.82
CA ASN A 87 -9.31 24.99 -1.02
C ASN A 87 -8.02 25.39 -0.30
N GLY A 88 -6.86 25.06 -0.87
CA GLY A 88 -5.57 25.47 -0.32
C GLY A 88 -4.37 24.97 -1.11
N ASN A 89 -3.17 25.30 -0.62
CA ASN A 89 -1.92 24.78 -1.18
C ASN A 89 -1.68 23.34 -0.72
N ASP A 90 -1.06 22.53 -1.58
CA ASP A 90 -0.58 21.19 -1.23
C ASP A 90 0.35 21.29 -0.01
N VAL A 91 0.13 20.44 0.99
CA VAL A 91 1.00 20.31 2.17
C VAL A 91 1.80 19.03 2.03
N ASP A 92 3.12 19.15 2.09
CA ASP A 92 4.00 17.98 2.06
C ASP A 92 3.89 17.19 3.38
N VAL A 93 3.89 15.87 3.23
CA VAL A 93 3.91 14.94 4.37
C VAL A 93 5.34 14.75 4.83
N GLU A 94 5.56 14.91 6.14
CA GLU A 94 6.83 14.58 6.77
C GLU A 94 6.78 13.21 7.44
N PHE A 95 7.81 12.40 7.24
CA PHE A 95 7.92 11.10 7.89
C PHE A 95 8.70 11.20 9.21
N LYS A 96 8.00 11.08 10.35
CA LYS A 96 8.58 11.06 11.69
C LYS A 96 7.99 9.92 12.52
N ASN A 97 8.82 9.23 13.30
CA ASN A 97 8.36 8.15 14.18
C ASN A 97 7.73 8.68 15.47
N THR A 98 8.25 9.81 15.95
CA THR A 98 7.84 10.49 17.17
C THR A 98 7.73 11.99 16.87
N ILE A 99 6.69 12.64 17.40
CA ILE A 99 6.43 14.08 17.28
C ILE A 99 6.14 14.69 18.64
N THR A 100 6.39 15.97 18.80
CA THR A 100 6.04 16.75 19.99
C THR A 100 4.54 17.02 20.08
N GLN A 101 4.04 17.41 21.26
CA GLN A 101 2.64 17.83 21.42
C GLN A 101 2.29 19.07 20.57
N ALA A 102 3.26 19.96 20.35
CA ALA A 102 3.07 21.14 19.50
C ALA A 102 2.90 20.74 18.02
N GLU A 103 3.69 19.77 17.53
CA GLU A 103 3.58 19.23 16.18
C GLU A 103 2.29 18.42 15.96
N ALA A 104 1.74 17.82 17.01
CA ALA A 104 0.46 17.13 16.96
C ALA A 104 -0.75 18.07 16.91
N ALA A 105 -0.57 19.36 17.19
CA ALA A 105 -1.65 20.33 17.16
C ALA A 105 -2.13 20.59 15.72
N PRO A 106 -3.45 20.78 15.49
CA PRO A 106 -3.98 21.09 14.17
C PRO A 106 -3.26 22.31 13.55
N GLY A 107 -2.74 22.13 12.33
CA GLY A 107 -2.09 23.21 11.57
C GLY A 107 -0.55 23.24 11.62
N TYR A 108 0.11 22.38 12.40
CA TYR A 108 1.58 22.38 12.53
C TYR A 108 2.30 21.40 11.60
N GLY A 109 1.59 20.46 10.98
CA GLY A 109 2.17 19.52 10.01
C GLY A 109 1.34 18.27 9.84
N SER A 110 1.74 17.43 8.88
CA SER A 110 1.11 16.14 8.63
C SER A 110 2.17 15.06 8.69
N TYR A 111 2.19 14.36 9.82
CA TYR A 111 3.25 13.43 10.18
C TYR A 111 2.77 11.98 10.08
N PHE A 112 3.56 11.15 9.41
CA PHE A 112 3.32 9.71 9.31
C PHE A 112 4.61 8.94 9.61
N LYS A 113 4.48 7.68 10.04
CA LYS A 113 5.65 6.79 10.15
C LYS A 113 6.14 6.38 8.77
N LYS A 114 7.45 6.28 8.66
CA LYS A 114 8.12 5.90 7.40
C LYS A 114 7.85 4.45 7.00
N ILE A 115 7.65 3.56 7.97
CA ILE A 115 7.49 2.14 7.72
C ILE A 115 6.01 1.78 7.75
N ASP A 116 5.55 1.15 6.68
CA ASP A 116 4.31 0.38 6.62
C ASP A 116 4.68 -1.09 6.36
N ALA A 117 3.89 -2.01 6.88
CA ALA A 117 4.09 -3.44 6.74
C ALA A 117 2.78 -4.16 6.98
N GLY A 118 2.56 -5.23 6.23
CA GLY A 118 1.30 -5.95 6.27
C GLY A 118 1.27 -7.16 5.37
N GLY A 119 0.05 -7.59 5.06
CA GLY A 119 -0.23 -8.70 4.17
C GLY A 119 -0.78 -8.21 2.84
N ASN A 120 -0.45 -8.92 1.78
CA ASN A 120 -0.98 -8.76 0.45
C ASN A 120 -1.73 -10.03 0.04
N LEU A 121 -2.85 -9.87 -0.64
CA LEU A 121 -3.63 -10.92 -1.30
C LEU A 121 -3.75 -10.56 -2.76
N LEU A 122 -3.64 -11.55 -3.63
CA LEU A 122 -3.62 -11.41 -5.08
C LEU A 122 -4.52 -12.46 -5.69
N PHE A 123 -5.41 -12.03 -6.59
CA PHE A 123 -6.22 -12.92 -7.41
C PHE A 123 -6.23 -12.42 -8.85
N GLY A 124 -5.95 -13.27 -9.82
CA GLY A 124 -5.93 -12.83 -11.21
C GLY A 124 -5.92 -13.96 -12.21
N TYR A 125 -5.71 -13.57 -13.46
CA TYR A 125 -5.55 -14.50 -14.57
C TYR A 125 -4.41 -14.02 -15.48
N GLU A 126 -3.51 -14.93 -15.82
CA GLU A 126 -2.46 -14.76 -16.82
C GLU A 126 -2.89 -15.46 -18.11
N MET A 127 -2.94 -14.71 -19.19
CA MET A 127 -3.34 -15.16 -20.52
C MET A 127 -2.18 -15.85 -21.25
N ALA A 128 -2.50 -16.58 -22.33
CA ALA A 128 -1.53 -17.29 -23.17
C ALA A 128 -0.43 -16.41 -23.78
N ASN A 129 -0.70 -15.10 -23.90
CA ASN A 129 0.24 -14.10 -24.42
C ASN A 129 1.02 -13.40 -23.29
N ASN A 130 1.09 -14.01 -22.11
CA ASN A 130 1.79 -13.52 -20.93
C ASN A 130 1.27 -12.21 -20.33
N LEU A 131 0.14 -11.68 -20.81
CA LEU A 131 -0.54 -10.58 -20.14
C LEU A 131 -1.32 -11.09 -18.93
N SER A 132 -1.33 -10.34 -17.84
CA SER A 132 -2.12 -10.66 -16.66
C SER A 132 -2.97 -9.49 -16.19
N ILE A 133 -4.14 -9.80 -15.66
CA ILE A 133 -5.00 -8.87 -14.95
C ILE A 133 -5.21 -9.44 -13.55
N GLN A 134 -5.01 -8.61 -12.53
CA GLN A 134 -5.02 -9.07 -11.14
C GLN A 134 -5.70 -8.05 -10.24
N LEU A 135 -6.43 -8.56 -9.26
CA LEU A 135 -6.96 -7.84 -8.12
C LEU A 135 -5.99 -8.03 -6.96
N ASN A 136 -5.66 -6.94 -6.28
CA ASN A 136 -4.79 -6.93 -5.12
C ASN A 136 -5.55 -6.34 -3.94
N ALA A 137 -5.39 -6.96 -2.77
CA ALA A 137 -5.87 -6.42 -1.50
C ALA A 137 -4.70 -6.39 -0.51
N GLN A 138 -4.39 -5.21 -0.01
CA GLN A 138 -3.34 -5.00 0.98
C GLN A 138 -3.95 -4.61 2.32
N LEU A 139 -3.50 -5.32 3.36
CA LEU A 139 -3.90 -5.15 4.75
C LEU A 139 -2.66 -4.76 5.56
N GLY A 140 -2.50 -3.47 5.84
CA GLY A 140 -1.47 -2.93 6.72
C GLY A 140 -1.71 -3.40 8.15
N MET A 141 -0.68 -3.98 8.77
CA MET A 141 -0.75 -4.53 10.11
C MET A 141 -0.09 -3.59 11.14
N VAL A 142 0.80 -2.70 10.70
CA VAL A 142 1.50 -1.73 11.56
C VAL A 142 0.82 -0.37 11.55
N LYS A 143 0.99 0.35 12.67
CA LYS A 143 0.48 1.73 12.81
C LYS A 143 1.34 2.69 11.98
N ILE A 144 0.71 3.51 11.15
CA ILE A 144 1.35 4.58 10.39
C ILE A 144 1.23 5.96 11.05
N ASN A 145 0.49 6.11 12.16
CA ASN A 145 0.50 7.33 12.96
C ASN A 145 1.77 7.42 13.83
N PRO A 146 2.39 8.62 13.95
CA PRO A 146 3.54 8.85 14.82
C PRO A 146 3.16 8.71 16.30
N LYS A 147 4.15 8.47 17.16
CA LYS A 147 3.96 8.58 18.62
C LYS A 147 4.03 10.05 19.03
N ILE A 148 3.18 10.49 19.96
CA ILE A 148 3.23 11.84 20.51
C ILE A 148 3.99 11.81 21.84
N GLU A 149 5.02 12.64 21.99
CA GLU A 149 5.80 12.71 23.22
C GLU A 149 4.95 13.13 24.42
N GLY A 150 5.12 12.44 25.56
CA GLY A 150 4.38 12.73 26.78
C GLY A 150 2.92 12.27 26.78
N VAL A 151 2.44 11.63 25.70
CA VAL A 151 1.08 11.06 25.62
C VAL A 151 1.17 9.53 25.59
N SER A 152 0.86 8.91 26.72
CA SER A 152 0.92 7.45 26.89
C SER A 152 -0.30 6.70 26.33
N SER A 153 -1.37 7.42 25.99
CA SER A 153 -2.70 6.86 25.69
C SER A 153 -3.24 7.27 24.32
N ASP A 154 -2.41 7.22 23.28
CA ASP A 154 -2.92 7.37 21.91
C ASP A 154 -3.45 6.01 21.41
N GLU A 155 -4.74 5.76 21.64
CA GLU A 155 -5.45 4.58 21.15
C GLU A 155 -5.66 4.61 19.62
N SER A 156 -5.38 5.74 18.96
CA SER A 156 -5.49 5.85 17.52
C SER A 156 -4.55 4.86 16.82
N SER A 157 -5.11 4.12 15.88
CA SER A 157 -4.36 3.20 15.02
C SER A 157 -4.75 3.47 13.59
N TRP A 158 -3.88 4.20 12.90
CA TRP A 158 -4.02 4.39 11.46
C TRP A 158 -3.25 3.27 10.80
N LYS A 159 -3.92 2.50 9.96
CA LYS A 159 -3.35 1.39 9.20
C LYS A 159 -3.71 1.60 7.74
N ASN A 160 -2.79 1.25 6.85
CA ASN A 160 -3.10 1.34 5.45
C ASN A 160 -3.94 0.12 5.03
N THR A 161 -5.03 0.34 4.30
CA THR A 161 -5.81 -0.75 3.69
C THR A 161 -6.20 -0.30 2.29
N GLY A 162 -5.95 -1.15 1.30
CA GLY A 162 -6.14 -0.78 -0.09
C GLY A 162 -6.55 -1.96 -0.94
N PHE A 163 -7.36 -1.66 -1.96
CA PHE A 163 -7.74 -2.58 -3.01
C PHE A 163 -7.32 -1.97 -4.35
N GLY A 164 -6.81 -2.78 -5.26
CA GLY A 164 -6.30 -2.30 -6.53
C GLY A 164 -6.45 -3.32 -7.65
N VAL A 165 -6.50 -2.81 -8.87
CA VAL A 165 -6.41 -3.61 -10.09
C VAL A 165 -5.03 -3.36 -10.70
N SER A 166 -4.35 -4.42 -11.13
CA SER A 166 -3.06 -4.34 -11.79
C SER A 166 -3.09 -5.06 -13.13
N VAL A 167 -2.37 -4.51 -14.10
CA VAL A 167 -2.04 -5.17 -15.36
C VAL A 167 -0.55 -5.50 -15.33
N GLY A 168 -0.19 -6.72 -15.72
CA GLY A 168 1.21 -7.18 -15.76
C GLY A 168 1.54 -7.88 -17.07
N TYR A 169 2.82 -7.98 -17.38
CA TYR A 169 3.34 -8.75 -18.51
C TYR A 169 4.50 -9.62 -18.03
N ARG A 170 4.49 -10.91 -18.39
CA ARG A 170 5.54 -11.88 -18.07
C ARG A 170 6.48 -12.05 -19.27
N PHE A 171 7.78 -11.97 -19.01
CA PHE A 171 8.85 -12.20 -19.98
C PHE A 171 9.34 -13.64 -19.94
#